data_AF-A0AAW3FMD3-F1
#
_entry.id   AF-A0AAW3FMD3-F1
#
_cell.length_a   1.000
_cell.length_b   1.000
_cell.length_c   1.000
_cell.angle_alpha   90.00
_cell.angle_beta   90.00
_cell.angle_gamma   90.00
#
_symmetry.space_group_name_H-M   'P 1'
#
loop_
_entity.id
_entity.type
_entity.pdbx_description
1 polymer ?
#
loop_
_entity_poly.entity_id
_entity_poly.type
_entity_poly.pdbx_seq_one_letter_code
_entity_poly.pdbx_strand_id
1 'polypeptide(L)'
;MTPASWHAIKSVQTLLSLWPSHQILVDLGYLSRKLKQELAKKKINLWTPVRRNMKQPVAYQRLLNRQRRQSETNFSQLNELFDIE
;
A
#
# COMPACT_ATOMS: atom_id res chain seq x y z
N MET A 1 9.63 -14.73 -2.73
CA MET A 1 8.60 -13.70 -2.47
C MET A 1 7.41 -14.40 -1.84
N THR A 2 7.08 -14.06 -0.60
CA THR A 2 5.89 -14.59 0.09
C THR A 2 4.65 -14.02 -0.58
N PRO A 3 3.64 -14.84 -0.94
CA PRO A 3 2.37 -14.33 -1.43
C PRO A 3 1.76 -13.36 -0.43
N ALA A 4 1.17 -12.27 -0.91
CA ALA A 4 0.40 -11.38 -0.05
C ALA A 4 -0.68 -12.18 0.68
N SER A 5 -0.75 -12.04 2.00
CA SER A 5 -1.75 -12.72 2.84
C SER A 5 -3.16 -12.44 2.31
N TRP A 6 -4.00 -13.47 2.24
CA TRP A 6 -5.41 -13.35 1.85
C TRP A 6 -6.14 -12.29 2.70
N HIS A 7 -5.77 -12.16 3.97
CA HIS A 7 -6.30 -11.14 4.87
C HIS A 7 -5.98 -9.73 4.39
N ALA A 8 -4.77 -9.46 3.89
CA ALA A 8 -4.39 -8.14 3.39
C ALA A 8 -5.22 -7.73 2.16
N ILE A 9 -5.52 -8.67 1.25
CA ILE A 9 -6.33 -8.42 0.04
C ILE A 9 -7.78 -8.07 0.42
N LYS A 10 -8.38 -8.83 1.35
CA LYS A 10 -9.74 -8.58 1.83
C LYS A 10 -9.84 -7.26 2.60
N SER A 11 -8.81 -6.91 3.37
CA SER A 11 -8.71 -5.64 4.07
C SER A 11 -8.72 -4.45 3.10
N VAL A 12 -8.07 -4.53 1.93
CA VAL A 12 -8.09 -3.43 0.95
C VAL A 12 -9.48 -3.15 0.41
N GLN A 13 -10.24 -4.19 0.04
CA GLN A 13 -11.62 -4.00 -0.45
C GLN A 13 -12.53 -3.44 0.64
N THR A 14 -12.36 -3.91 1.89
CA THR A 14 -13.13 -3.43 3.04
C THR A 14 -12.80 -1.97 3.36
N LEU A 15 -11.51 -1.62 3.41
CA LEU A 15 -11.05 -0.25 3.64
C LEU A 15 -11.57 0.70 2.57
N LEU A 16 -11.63 0.29 1.30
CA LEU A 16 -12.17 1.13 0.24
C LEU A 16 -13.69 1.28 0.29
N SER A 17 -14.39 0.30 0.85
CA SER A 17 -15.83 0.41 1.10
C SER A 17 -16.13 1.38 2.24
N LEU A 18 -15.30 1.40 3.28
CA LEU A 18 -15.46 2.29 4.43
C LEU A 18 -14.95 3.70 4.12
N TRP A 19 -13.82 3.80 3.43
CA TRP A 19 -13.17 5.05 3.03
C TRP A 19 -12.93 5.09 1.53
N PRO A 20 -13.93 5.59 0.77
CA PRO A 20 -13.80 5.78 -0.67
C PRO A 20 -12.66 6.74 -0.99
N SER A 21 -11.67 6.26 -1.74
CA SER A 21 -10.58 7.09 -2.24
C SER A 21 -10.23 6.73 -3.68
N HIS A 22 -9.92 7.77 -4.46
CA HIS A 22 -9.43 7.62 -5.83
C HIS A 22 -7.91 7.40 -5.89
N GLN A 23 -7.21 7.58 -4.78
CA GLN A 23 -5.76 7.46 -4.67
C GLN A 23 -5.39 6.64 -3.44
N ILE A 24 -4.58 5.60 -3.64
CA ILE A 24 -4.14 4.72 -2.55
C ILE A 24 -2.62 4.61 -2.58
N LEU A 25 -1.98 4.86 -1.45
CA LEU A 25 -0.57 4.56 -1.24
C LEU A 25 -0.41 3.07 -0.94
N VAL A 26 0.38 2.36 -1.76
CA VAL A 26 0.53 0.91 -1.65
C VAL A 26 1.96 0.50 -2.03
N ASP A 27 2.47 -0.57 -1.42
CA ASP A 27 3.63 -1.28 -1.95
C ASP A 27 3.18 -2.28 -3.02
N LEU A 28 3.69 -2.16 -4.25
CA LEU A 28 3.31 -3.03 -5.38
C LEU A 28 3.57 -4.52 -5.11
N GLY A 29 4.50 -4.85 -4.21
CA GLY A 29 4.75 -6.24 -3.80
C GLY A 29 3.60 -6.85 -3.01
N TYR A 30 2.72 -6.03 -2.44
CA TYR A 30 1.67 -6.44 -1.51
C TYR A 30 0.30 -6.66 -2.17
N LEU A 31 0.09 -6.18 -3.40
CA LEU A 31 -1.16 -6.41 -4.14
C LEU A 31 -1.01 -7.54 -5.16
N SER A 32 -1.96 -8.47 -5.12
CA SER A 32 -2.09 -9.49 -6.17
C SER A 32 -2.42 -8.85 -7.52
N ARG A 33 -2.04 -9.53 -8.62
CA ARG A 33 -2.35 -9.07 -9.98
C ARG A 33 -3.86 -8.90 -10.19
N LYS A 34 -4.66 -9.80 -9.64
CA LYS A 34 -6.14 -9.73 -9.70
C LYS A 34 -6.66 -8.47 -9.01
N LEU A 35 -6.17 -8.16 -7.80
CA LEU A 35 -6.61 -6.97 -7.07
C LEU A 35 -6.22 -5.68 -7.79
N LYS A 36 -5.02 -5.62 -8.38
CA LYS A 36 -4.61 -4.45 -9.21
C LYS A 36 -5.56 -4.23 -10.38
N GLN A 37 -5.99 -5.29 -11.06
CA GLN A 37 -6.95 -5.20 -12.17
C GLN A 37 -8.34 -4.73 -11.70
N GLU A 38 -8.81 -5.20 -10.55
CA GLU A 38 -10.09 -4.76 -9.97
C GLU A 38 -10.06 -3.27 -9.58
N LEU A 39 -8.96 -2.80 -8.98
CA LEU A 39 -8.79 -1.39 -8.61
C LEU A 39 -8.70 -0.49 -9.85
N ALA A 40 -8.03 -0.94 -10.91
CA ALA A 40 -7.98 -0.23 -12.18
C ALA A 40 -9.37 -0.08 -12.82
N LYS A 41 -10.21 -1.12 -12.77
CA LYS A 41 -11.62 -1.04 -13.24
C LYS A 41 -12.44 -0.01 -12.47
N LYS A 42 -12.14 0.17 -11.18
CA LYS A 42 -12.76 1.18 -10.32
C LYS A 42 -12.15 2.59 -10.48
N LYS A 43 -11.25 2.79 -11.45
CA LYS A 43 -10.52 4.05 -11.67
C LYS A 43 -9.75 4.54 -10.44
N ILE A 44 -9.26 3.61 -9.63
CA ILE A 44 -8.45 3.91 -8.45
C ILE A 44 -6.98 3.94 -8.87
N ASN A 45 -6.32 5.07 -8.60
CA ASN A 45 -4.91 5.29 -8.86
C ASN A 45 -4.06 4.76 -7.70
N LEU A 46 -3.10 3.90 -8.02
CA LEU A 46 -2.13 3.38 -7.06
C LEU A 46 -0.88 4.25 -7.05
N TRP A 47 -0.61 4.90 -5.93
CA TRP A 47 0.65 5.56 -5.68
C TRP A 47 1.60 4.56 -5.03
N THR A 48 2.67 4.24 -5.75
CA THR A 48 3.71 3.35 -5.26
C THR A 48 4.99 4.13 -5.09
N PRO A 49 5.59 4.14 -3.88
CA PRO A 49 6.93 4.68 -3.70
C PRO A 49 7.92 3.91 -4.59
N VAL A 50 8.65 4.63 -5.42
CA VAL A 50 9.70 4.07 -6.29
C VAL A 50 10.76 3.36 -5.44
N ARG A 51 11.05 2.10 -5.77
CA ARG A 51 12.18 1.37 -5.18
C ARG A 51 13.48 1.86 -5.80
N ARG A 52 14.59 1.78 -5.05
CA ARG A 52 15.93 2.26 -5.46
C ARG A 52 16.38 1.80 -6.85
N ASN A 53 15.89 0.64 -7.31
CA ASN A 53 16.25 0.03 -8.59
C ASN A 53 15.26 0.33 -9.74
N MET A 54 14.24 1.16 -9.52
CA MET A 54 13.25 1.52 -10.54
C MET A 54 13.61 2.88 -11.17
N LYS A 55 13.67 2.93 -12.51
CA LYS A 55 14.20 4.06 -13.29
C LYS A 55 13.28 5.28 -13.42
N GLN A 56 12.08 5.27 -12.83
CA GLN A 56 11.11 6.35 -13.08
C GLN A 56 11.04 7.35 -11.93
N PRO A 57 11.17 8.66 -12.20
CA PRO A 57 10.80 9.67 -11.23
C PRO A 57 9.27 9.71 -11.13
N VAL A 58 8.73 9.27 -10.01
CA VAL A 58 7.30 9.45 -9.71
C VAL A 58 7.10 10.84 -9.12
N ALA A 59 6.12 11.58 -9.65
CA ALA A 59 5.71 12.85 -9.05
C ALA A 59 5.43 12.63 -7.55
N TYR A 60 5.81 13.60 -6.71
CA TYR A 60 5.64 13.51 -5.26
C TYR A 60 6.45 12.41 -4.56
N GLN A 61 7.48 11.81 -5.18
CA GLN A 61 8.28 10.72 -4.59
C GLN A 61 8.79 11.01 -3.16
N ARG A 62 9.22 12.24 -2.87
CA ARG A 62 9.64 12.64 -1.51
C ARG A 62 8.48 12.52 -0.51
N LEU A 63 7.29 12.98 -0.88
CA LEU A 63 6.08 12.87 -0.08
C LEU A 63 5.67 11.40 0.11
N LEU A 64 5.64 10.60 -0.97
CA LEU A 64 5.29 9.18 -0.91
C LEU A 64 6.24 8.40 0.00
N ASN A 65 7.54 8.69 -0.08
CA ASN A 65 8.54 8.09 0.81
C ASN A 65 8.34 8.48 2.27
N ARG A 66 7.99 9.74 2.55
CA ARG A 66 7.72 10.21 3.90
C ARG A 66 6.48 9.53 4.48
N GLN A 67 5.38 9.46 3.71
CA GLN A 67 4.15 8.80 4.13
C GLN A 67 4.34 7.30 4.38
N ARG A 68 5.11 6.62 3.51
CA ARG A 68 5.49 5.22 3.72
C ARG A 68 6.25 5.04 5.04
N ARG A 69 7.31 5.83 5.26
CA ARG A 69 8.13 5.74 6.49
C ARG A 69 7.29 6.00 7.74
N GLN A 70 6.41 7.01 7.69
CA GLN A 70 5.53 7.30 8.82
C GLN A 70 4.63 6.11 9.14
N SER A 71 4.05 5.47 8.11
CA SER A 71 3.21 4.27 8.31
C SER A 71 4.01 3.12 8.91
N GLU A 72 5.22 2.86 8.40
CA GLU A 72 6.12 1.82 8.93
C GLU A 72 6.53 2.09 10.38
N THR A 73 6.84 3.33 10.72
CA THR A 73 7.12 3.73 12.11
C THR A 73 5.91 3.51 13.00
N ASN A 74 4.71 3.93 12.56
CA ASN A 74 3.49 3.72 13.33
C ASN A 74 3.23 2.22 13.54
N PHE A 75 3.38 1.38 12.51
CA PHE A 75 3.24 -0.08 12.66
C PHE A 75 4.29 -0.67 13.61
N SER A 76 5.55 -0.23 13.52
CA SER A 76 6.61 -0.67 14.43
C SER A 76 6.29 -0.32 15.88
N GLN A 77 5.78 0.89 16.13
CA GLN A 77 5.36 1.34 17.46
C GLN A 77 4.16 0.54 17.96
N LEU A 78 3.19 0.26 17.10
CA LEU A 78 2.03 -0.56 17.46
C LEU A 78 2.47 -2.00 17.79
N ASN A 79 3.37 -2.58 17.02
CA ASN A 79 3.90 -3.92 17.32
C ASN A 79 4.66 -3.92 18.65
N GLU A 80 5.44 -2.89 18.97
CA GLU A 80 6.13 -2.76 20.25
C GLU A 80 5.15 -2.57 21.43
N LEU A 81 4.08 -1.79 21.24
CA LEU A 81 3.10 -1.52 22.28
C LEU A 81 2.17 -2.70 22.57
N PHE A 82 1.88 -3.53 21.56
CA PHE A 82 0.87 -4.60 21.64
C PHE A 82 1.43 -6.01 21.47
N ASP A 83 2.76 -6.15 21.32
CA ASP A 83 3.48 -7.42 21.16
C ASP A 83 2.92 -8.28 20.00
N ILE A 84 2.66 -7.62 18.87
CA ILE A 84 2.07 -8.22 17.67
C ILE A 84 3.22 -8.67 16.74
N GLU A 85 3.60 -9.96 16.83
CA GLU A 85 4.50 -10.63 15.85
C GLU A 85 3.74 -11.19 14.63
#